data_AF-A0A7C7SQ13-F1
#
_entry.id   AF-A0A7C7SQ13-F1
#
_cell.length_a   1.000
_cell.length_b   1.000
_cell.length_c   1.000
_cell.angle_alpha   90.00
_cell.angle_beta   90.00
_cell.angle_gamma   90.00
#
_symmetry.space_group_name_H-M   'P 1'
#
loop_
_entity.id
_entity.type
_entity.pdbx_description
1 polymer ?
#
loop_
_entity_poly.entity_id
_entity_poly.type
_entity_poly.pdbx_seq_one_letter_code
_entity_poly.pdbx_strand_id
1 'polypeptide(L)' 'MDEEKGVVAVGFVRRNLAMRFLGEGDIIKSVNGKAIQTVNDLEEVLKTSSSRGWEVVVSSGGLESRILLR' A
#
# COMPACT_ATOMS: atom_id res chain seq x y z
N MET A 1 -3.74 -12.78 18.29
CA MET A 1 -3.88 -11.48 17.64
C MET A 1 -2.64 -11.31 16.80
N ASP A 2 -2.75 -11.65 15.52
CA ASP A 2 -1.71 -11.44 14.54
C ASP A 2 -1.53 -9.93 14.37
N GLU A 3 -0.39 -9.42 14.81
CA GLU A 3 -0.06 -8.01 14.69
C GLU A 3 0.18 -7.71 13.20
N GLU A 4 -0.78 -7.06 12.54
CA GLU A 4 -0.65 -6.71 11.12
C GLU A 4 0.45 -5.66 10.95
N LYS A 5 1.63 -6.07 10.47
CA LYS A 5 2.77 -5.19 10.22
C LYS A 5 2.67 -4.57 8.83
N GLY A 6 2.85 -3.26 8.75
CA GLY A 6 2.83 -2.50 7.50
C GLY A 6 2.68 -1.01 7.71
N VAL A 7 2.48 -0.28 6.62
CA VAL A 7 2.24 1.17 6.65
C VAL A 7 0.74 1.44 6.57
N VAL A 8 0.21 2.17 7.55
CA VAL A 8 -1.21 2.50 7.63
C VAL A 8 -1.52 3.79 6.86
N ALA A 9 -2.56 3.75 6.03
CA ALA A 9 -3.12 4.94 5.41
C ALA A 9 -3.92 5.74 6.45
N VAL A 10 -3.36 6.86 6.92
CA VAL A 10 -3.97 7.69 7.97
C VAL A 10 -4.86 8.82 7.44
N GLY A 11 -4.82 9.08 6.12
CA GLY A 11 -5.58 10.18 5.53
C GLY A 11 -5.24 10.44 4.07
N PHE A 12 -6.08 11.23 3.42
CA PHE A 12 -6.02 11.47 1.98
C PHE A 12 -6.20 12.96 1.64
N VAL A 13 -5.40 13.46 0.69
CA VAL A 13 -5.66 14.77 0.08
C VAL A 13 -6.92 14.68 -0.79
N ARG A 14 -7.82 15.67 -0.73
CA ARG A 14 -9.09 15.63 -1.45
C ARG A 14 -8.89 15.41 -2.96
N ARG A 15 -9.80 14.63 -3.57
CA ARG A 15 -9.85 14.32 -5.02
C ARG A 15 -8.59 13.64 -5.56
N ASN A 16 -8.08 12.62 -4.85
CA ASN A 16 -6.98 11.80 -5.36
C ASN A 16 -7.48 10.43 -5.87
N LEU A 17 -6.69 9.80 -6.73
CA LEU A 17 -7.01 8.49 -7.31
C LEU A 17 -6.89 7.34 -6.31
N ALA A 18 -6.07 7.49 -5.26
CA ALA A 18 -5.85 6.45 -4.25
C ALA A 18 -7.14 6.12 -3.48
N MET A 19 -8.03 7.09 -3.27
CA MET A 19 -9.33 6.88 -2.61
C MET A 19 -10.27 5.89 -3.35
N ARG A 20 -9.95 5.51 -4.60
CA ARG A 20 -10.70 4.46 -5.31
C ARG A 20 -10.32 3.05 -4.86
N PHE A 21 -9.16 2.90 -4.22
CA PHE A 21 -8.56 1.60 -3.91
C PHE A 21 -8.15 1.47 -2.45
N LEU A 22 -7.99 2.59 -1.75
CA LEU A 22 -7.57 2.66 -0.36
C LEU A 22 -8.53 3.53 0.44
N GLY A 23 -8.84 3.07 1.66
CA GLY A 23 -9.52 3.79 2.71
C GLY A 23 -8.59 4.13 3.88
N GLU A 24 -9.07 4.97 4.78
CA GLU A 24 -8.36 5.27 6.03
C GLU A 24 -8.38 4.03 6.93
N GLY A 25 -7.23 3.68 7.49
CA GLY A 25 -7.03 2.46 8.26
C GLY A 25 -6.56 1.26 7.44
N ASP A 26 -6.53 1.35 6.11
CA ASP A 26 -5.93 0.30 5.29
C ASP A 26 -4.43 0.20 5.52
N ILE A 27 -3.92 -1.04 5.51
CA ILE A 27 -2.51 -1.34 5.79
C ILE A 27 -1.85 -1.81 4.51
N ILE A 28 -0.86 -1.06 4.02
CA ILE A 28 0.00 -1.47 2.92
C ILE A 28 1.01 -2.50 3.45
N LYS A 29 0.93 -3.73 2.95
CA LYS A 29 1.76 -4.86 3.38
C LYS A 29 2.91 -5.17 2.43
N SER A 30 2.70 -5.03 1.12
CA SER A 30 3.76 -5.28 0.14
C SER A 30 3.56 -4.48 -1.15
N VAL A 31 4.67 -4.20 -1.82
CA VAL A 31 4.70 -3.59 -3.16
C VAL A 31 5.66 -4.37 -4.05
N ASN A 32 5.19 -4.83 -5.21
CA ASN A 32 5.92 -5.68 -6.15
C ASN A 32 6.57 -6.91 -5.48
N GLY A 33 5.84 -7.53 -4.54
CA GLY A 33 6.34 -8.68 -3.77
C GLY A 33 7.35 -8.35 -2.67
N LYS A 34 7.80 -7.09 -2.53
CA LYS A 34 8.64 -6.65 -1.39
C LYS A 34 7.75 -6.29 -0.20
N ALA A 35 7.98 -6.94 0.93
CA ALA A 35 7.30 -6.63 2.18
C ALA A 35 7.62 -5.20 2.63
N ILE A 36 6.59 -4.46 3.04
CA ILE A 36 6.69 -3.09 3.52
C ILE A 36 6.39 -3.11 5.02
N GLN A 37 7.33 -2.65 5.83
CA GLN A 37 7.16 -2.56 7.28
C GLN A 37 7.19 -1.12 7.77
N THR A 38 7.89 -0.25 7.03
CA THR A 38 8.08 1.16 7.36
C THR A 38 7.75 2.05 6.17
N VAL A 39 7.52 3.33 6.44
CA VAL A 39 7.35 4.35 5.40
C VAL A 39 8.60 4.45 4.52
N ASN A 40 9.79 4.30 5.10
CA ASN A 40 11.04 4.33 4.34
C ASN A 40 11.14 3.18 3.32
N ASP A 41 10.73 1.95 3.70
CA ASP A 41 10.70 0.82 2.76
C ASP A 41 9.81 1.13 1.56
N LEU A 42 8.65 1.73 1.82
CA LEU A 42 7.70 2.13 0.79
C LEU A 42 8.30 3.20 -0.13
N GLU A 43 8.92 4.23 0.44
CA GLU A 43 9.59 5.28 -0.34
C GLU A 43 10.70 4.73 -1.24
N GLU A 44 11.54 3.83 -0.74
CA GLU A 44 12.60 3.20 -1.52
C GLU A 44 12.05 2.38 -2.70
N VAL A 45 10.97 1.64 -2.46
CA VAL A 45 10.33 0.85 -3.52
C VAL A 45 9.71 1.75 -4.58
N LEU A 46 9.04 2.84 -4.18
CA LEU A 46 8.40 3.76 -5.10
C LEU A 46 9.41 4.61 -5.89
N LYS A 47 10.59 4.89 -5.33
CA LYS A 47 11.70 5.54 -6.05
C LYS A 47 12.27 4.67 -7.18
N THR A 48 12.12 3.35 -7.07
CA THR A 48 12.51 2.44 -8.14
C THR A 48 11.47 2.49 -9.25
N SER A 49 11.80 3.09 -10.40
CA SER A 49 10.88 3.17 -11.54
C SER A 49 10.40 1.78 -11.96
N SER A 50 9.09 1.55 -11.91
CA SER A 50 8.49 0.33 -12.43
C SER A 50 7.88 0.59 -13.81
N SER A 51 8.48 0.01 -14.85
CA SER A 51 7.96 0.10 -16.23
C SER A 51 6.65 -0.68 -16.45
N ARG A 52 6.23 -1.50 -15.48
CA ARG A 52 5.03 -2.36 -15.57
C ARG A 52 3.91 -1.96 -14.61
N GLY A 53 4.11 -0.88 -13.84
CA GLY A 53 3.23 -0.48 -12.74
C GLY A 53 3.60 -1.15 -11.40
N TRP A 54 2.84 -0.84 -10.35
CA TRP A 54 3.04 -1.36 -9.01
C TRP A 54 1.91 -2.33 -8.63
N GLU A 55 2.27 -3.56 -8.27
CA GLU A 55 1.38 -4.48 -7.58
C GLU A 55 1.44 -4.17 -6.08
N VAL A 56 0.37 -3.64 -5.51
CA VAL A 56 0.27 -3.28 -4.09
C VAL A 56 -0.66 -4.26 -3.40
N VAL A 57 -0.21 -4.87 -2.30
CA VAL A 57 -1.06 -5.67 -1.42
C VAL A 57 -1.41 -4.85 -0.20
N VAL A 58 -2.71 -4.74 0.05
CA VAL A 58 -3.27 -4.01 1.20
C VAL A 58 -4.18 -4.90 2.01
N SER A 59 -4.23 -4.67 3.32
CA SER A 59 -5.17 -5.29 4.24
C SER A 59 -6.18 -4.24 4.69
N SER A 60 -7.47 -4.53 4.46
CA SER A 60 -8.60 -3.70 4.88
C SER A 60 -9.41 -4.48 5.90
N GLY A 61 -9.21 -4.18 7.19
CA GLY A 61 -9.89 -4.90 8.27
C GLY A 61 -9.62 -6.41 8.28
N GLY A 62 -8.40 -6.82 7.91
CA GLY A 62 -7.98 -8.22 7.83
C GLY A 62 -8.25 -8.91 6.49
N LEU A 63 -8.93 -8.25 5.54
CA LEU A 63 -9.11 -8.75 4.18
C LEU A 63 -7.98 -8.24 3.28
N GLU A 64 -7.19 -9.17 2.74
CA GLU A 64 -6.10 -8.82 1.83
C GLU A 64 -6.61 -8.65 0.40
N SER A 65 -6.28 -7.52 -0.21
CA SER A 65 -6.61 -7.17 -1.58
C SER A 65 -5.35 -6.81 -2.35
N ARG A 66 -5.32 -7.17 -3.63
CA ARG A 66 -4.22 -6.87 -4.55
C ARG A 66 -4.67 -5.82 -5.56
N ILE A 67 -3.97 -4.68 -5.58
CA ILE A 67 -4.24 -3.54 -6.44
C ILE A 67 -3.09 -3.42 -7.44
N LEU A 68 -3.41 -3.16 -8.70
CA LEU A 68 -2.42 -2.88 -9.73
C LEU A 68 -2.52 -1.41 -10.14
N LEU A 69 -1.50 -0.64 -9.82
CA LEU A 69 -1.37 0.77 -10.19
C LEU A 69 -0.49 0.89 -11.44
N ARG A 70 -0.91 1.66 -12.44
CA ARG A 70 -0.20 1.86 -13.70
C ARG A 70 -0.21 3.34 -14.08
#